data_AF-A0A7C0WWI0-F1
#
_entry.id   AF-A0A7C0WWI0-F1
#
_cell.length_a   1.000
_cell.length_b   1.000
_cell.length_c   1.000
_cell.angle_alpha   90.00
_cell.angle_beta   90.00
_cell.angle_gamma   90.00
#
_symmetry.space_group_name_H-M   'P 1'
#
loop_
_entity.id
_entity.type
_entity.pdbx_description
1 polymer ?
#
loop_
_entity_poly.entity_id
_entity_poly.type
_entity_poly.pdbx_seq_one_letter_code
_entity_poly.pdbx_strand_id
1 'polypeptide(L)'
;MEEKQIALRQIAKGGGIIFVGYVLLGGFDFLYKVIVARYLSPQDYGVLSLGLVILGVSVTVSRLGFSQAFKKYIPEYRTMKLPGKIKSLIIFGLGLSFLISLVVAFSIYLFSGKISIFFSNDSLSSVLKIFSFVIPFYTVLYLLLDIFLSFKRAKERVLVDVLGRGVLIFVLTLLVIFLGGKLKEVCYIYLFSY
;
A
#
# COMPACT_ATOMS: atom_id res chain seq x y z
N MET A 1 -21.60 -10.86 32.24
CA MET A 1 -21.32 -11.89 31.21
C MET A 1 -21.66 -11.43 29.79
N GLU A 2 -22.72 -10.63 29.63
CA GLU A 2 -23.21 -10.12 28.34
C GLU A 2 -22.23 -9.17 27.61
N GLU A 3 -21.58 -8.25 28.32
CA GLU A 3 -20.55 -7.35 27.73
C GLU A 3 -19.38 -8.11 27.10
N LYS A 4 -18.94 -9.21 27.74
CA LYS A 4 -17.86 -10.06 27.22
C LYS A 4 -18.29 -10.75 25.92
N GLN A 5 -19.54 -11.21 25.84
CA GLN A 5 -20.08 -11.83 24.61
C GLN A 5 -20.23 -10.81 23.47
N ILE A 6 -20.67 -9.59 23.77
CA ILE A 6 -20.78 -8.50 22.79
C ILE A 6 -19.38 -8.13 22.25
N ALA A 7 -18.39 -7.99 23.13
CA ALA A 7 -17.01 -7.71 22.74
C ALA A 7 -16.41 -8.82 21.87
N LEU A 8 -16.60 -10.09 22.26
CA LEU A 8 -16.15 -11.25 21.48
C LEU A 8 -16.78 -11.27 20.08
N ARG A 9 -18.09 -11.02 19.98
CA ARG A 9 -18.79 -10.98 18.69
C ARG A 9 -18.29 -9.85 17.79
N GLN A 10 -17.97 -8.69 18.35
CA GLN A 10 -17.38 -7.58 17.57
C GLN A 10 -15.98 -7.92 17.05
N ILE A 11 -15.14 -8.51 17.89
CA ILE A 11 -13.79 -8.94 17.50
C ILE A 11 -13.87 -10.01 16.42
N ALA A 12 -14.71 -11.04 16.61
CA ALA A 12 -14.88 -12.12 15.64
C ALA A 12 -15.39 -11.59 14.28
N LYS A 13 -16.37 -10.70 14.28
CA LYS A 13 -16.89 -10.10 13.04
C LYS A 13 -15.84 -9.25 12.33
N GLY A 14 -15.14 -8.38 13.05
CA GLY A 14 -14.09 -7.53 12.48
C GLY A 14 -12.91 -8.34 11.95
N GLY A 15 -12.43 -9.30 12.74
CA GLY A 15 -11.36 -10.22 12.36
C GLY A 15 -11.72 -11.08 11.15
N GLY A 16 -12.95 -11.62 11.10
CA GLY A 16 -13.43 -12.39 9.96
C GLY A 16 -13.48 -11.58 8.66
N ILE A 17 -13.92 -10.33 8.73
CA ILE A 17 -13.93 -9.42 7.55
C ILE A 17 -12.50 -9.16 7.05
N ILE A 18 -11.57 -8.88 7.98
CA ILE A 18 -10.16 -8.64 7.63
C ILE A 18 -9.53 -9.90 7.03
N PHE A 19 -9.81 -11.07 7.62
CA PHE A 19 -9.32 -12.35 7.13
C PHE A 19 -9.78 -12.64 5.70
N VAL A 20 -11.08 -12.54 5.43
CA VAL A 20 -11.63 -12.72 4.07
C VAL A 20 -11.00 -11.70 3.10
N GLY A 21 -10.86 -10.44 3.54
CA GLY A 21 -10.16 -9.42 2.76
C GLY A 21 -8.74 -9.81 2.38
N TYR A 22 -7.97 -10.33 3.34
CA TYR A 22 -6.60 -10.80 3.07
C TYR A 22 -6.54 -12.03 2.17
N VAL A 23 -7.48 -12.97 2.28
CA VAL A 23 -7.57 -14.11 1.37
C VAL A 23 -7.85 -13.63 -0.06
N LEU A 24 -8.79 -12.71 -0.24
CA LEU A 24 -9.10 -12.14 -1.56
C LEU A 24 -7.90 -11.39 -2.13
N LEU A 25 -7.26 -10.53 -1.35
CA LEU A 25 -6.05 -9.81 -1.76
C LEU A 25 -4.92 -10.76 -2.14
N GLY A 26 -4.67 -11.79 -1.34
CA GLY A 26 -3.66 -12.81 -1.65
C GLY A 26 -3.98 -13.56 -2.95
N GLY A 27 -5.26 -13.85 -3.20
CA GLY A 27 -5.71 -14.43 -4.47
C GLY A 27 -5.44 -13.52 -5.66
N PHE A 28 -5.81 -12.24 -5.58
CA PHE A 28 -5.54 -11.27 -6.66
C PHE A 28 -4.04 -11.05 -6.88
N ASP A 29 -3.26 -10.91 -5.82
CA ASP A 29 -1.80 -10.75 -5.91
C ASP A 29 -1.12 -11.99 -6.52
N PHE A 30 -1.57 -13.19 -6.17
CA PHE A 30 -1.10 -14.42 -6.79
C PHE A 30 -1.43 -14.47 -8.28
N LEU A 31 -2.69 -14.19 -8.66
CA LEU A 31 -3.10 -14.17 -10.07
C LEU A 31 -2.35 -13.11 -10.87
N TYR A 32 -2.17 -11.91 -10.31
CA TYR A 32 -1.36 -10.85 -10.89
C TYR A 32 0.07 -11.32 -11.16
N LYS A 33 0.74 -11.90 -10.16
CA LYS A 33 2.10 -12.42 -10.31
C LYS A 33 2.20 -13.50 -11.39
N VAL A 34 1.27 -14.45 -11.43
CA VAL A 34 1.24 -15.51 -12.44
C VAL A 34 1.12 -14.94 -13.85
N ILE A 35 0.22 -13.97 -14.05
CA ILE A 35 -0.01 -13.35 -15.35
C ILE A 35 1.23 -12.57 -15.79
N VAL A 36 1.76 -11.72 -14.92
CA VAL A 36 2.89 -10.85 -15.25
C VAL A 36 4.16 -11.67 -15.48
N ALA A 37 4.40 -12.73 -14.69
CA ALA A 37 5.55 -13.62 -14.88
C ALA A 37 5.49 -14.43 -16.18
N ARG A 38 4.29 -14.72 -16.71
CA ARG A 38 4.13 -15.39 -18.01
C ARG A 38 4.22 -14.45 -19.19
N TYR A 39 3.81 -13.19 -19.00
CA TYR A 39 3.77 -12.21 -20.07
C TYR A 39 5.11 -11.46 -20.25
N LEU A 40 5.76 -11.08 -19.14
CA LEU A 40 7.05 -10.41 -19.17
C LEU A 40 8.20 -11.42 -19.33
N SER A 41 9.32 -10.94 -19.87
CA SER A 41 10.57 -11.69 -19.85
C SER A 41 11.03 -11.92 -18.40
N PRO A 42 11.82 -12.98 -18.11
CA PRO A 42 12.39 -13.20 -16.78
C PRO A 42 13.16 -11.98 -16.27
N GLN A 43 13.85 -11.27 -17.16
CA GLN A 43 14.58 -10.05 -16.86
C GLN A 43 13.63 -8.92 -16.43
N ASP A 44 12.58 -8.64 -17.20
CA ASP A 44 11.63 -7.57 -16.90
C ASP A 44 10.81 -7.86 -15.62
N TYR A 45 10.41 -9.11 -15.41
CA TYR A 45 9.75 -9.52 -14.17
C TYR A 45 10.67 -9.34 -12.94
N GLY A 46 11.97 -9.65 -13.09
CA GLY A 46 12.98 -9.39 -12.08
C GLY A 46 13.11 -7.90 -11.73
N VAL A 47 13.13 -7.04 -12.75
CA VAL A 47 13.15 -5.57 -12.59
C VAL A 47 11.92 -5.08 -11.85
N LEU A 48 10.73 -5.52 -12.28
CA LEU A 48 9.48 -5.15 -11.63
C LEU A 48 9.49 -5.57 -10.16
N SER A 49 9.87 -6.82 -9.88
CA SER A 49 9.93 -7.36 -8.52
C SER A 49 10.85 -6.56 -7.61
N LEU A 50 12.06 -6.20 -8.09
CA LEU A 50 12.98 -5.34 -7.37
C LEU A 50 12.40 -3.95 -7.13
N GLY A 51 11.78 -3.36 -8.15
CA GLY A 51 11.10 -2.07 -8.02
C GLY A 51 10.01 -2.10 -6.95
N LEU A 52 9.19 -3.16 -6.91
CA LEU A 52 8.10 -3.31 -5.93
C LEU A 52 8.63 -3.48 -4.51
N VAL A 53 9.72 -4.21 -4.33
CA VAL A 53 10.39 -4.32 -3.02
C VAL A 53 10.87 -2.95 -2.56
N ILE A 54 11.56 -2.20 -3.43
CA ILE A 54 12.05 -0.85 -3.09
C ILE A 54 10.87 0.08 -2.77
N LEU A 55 9.81 0.08 -3.59
CA LEU A 55 8.58 0.84 -3.33
C LEU A 55 7.98 0.50 -1.96
N GLY A 56 7.85 -0.79 -1.64
CA GLY A 56 7.29 -1.25 -0.37
C GLY A 56 8.12 -0.83 0.85
N VAL A 57 9.45 -0.93 0.75
CA VAL A 57 10.37 -0.44 1.79
C VAL A 57 10.25 1.07 1.95
N SER A 58 10.28 1.82 0.85
CA SER A 58 10.14 3.28 0.86
C SER A 58 8.84 3.73 1.52
N VAL A 59 7.70 3.17 1.11
CA VAL A 59 6.39 3.47 1.71
C VAL A 59 6.33 3.08 3.19
N THR A 60 7.02 2.00 3.59
CA THR A 60 7.08 1.60 5.00
C THR A 60 7.88 2.58 5.84
N VAL A 61 9.05 3.00 5.36
CA VAL A 61 9.88 4.02 6.01
C VAL A 61 9.14 5.35 6.08
N SER A 62 8.48 5.76 5.00
CA SER A 62 7.76 7.04 4.92
C SER A 62 6.60 7.18 5.91
N ARG A 63 6.05 6.07 6.41
CA ARG A 63 4.99 6.08 7.43
C ARG A 63 5.50 6.35 8.85
N LEU A 64 6.81 6.35 9.10
CA LEU A 64 7.44 6.63 10.41
C LEU A 64 6.76 5.96 11.63
N GLY A 65 6.22 4.76 11.47
CA GLY A 65 5.50 4.05 12.54
C GLY A 65 4.10 4.57 12.87
N PHE A 66 3.59 5.61 12.18
CA PHE A 66 2.24 6.14 12.40
C PHE A 66 1.13 5.11 12.16
N SER A 67 1.38 4.11 11.30
CA SER A 67 0.48 2.96 11.14
C SER A 67 0.16 2.29 12.48
N GLN A 68 1.18 2.07 13.32
CA GLN A 68 1.03 1.46 14.63
C GLN A 68 0.53 2.47 15.66
N ALA A 69 0.99 3.72 15.59
CA ALA A 69 0.53 4.79 16.47
C ALA A 69 -0.99 5.02 16.35
N PHE A 70 -1.53 5.06 15.13
CA PHE A 70 -2.96 5.22 14.88
C PHE A 70 -3.76 4.06 15.46
N LYS A 71 -3.36 2.82 15.17
CA LYS A 71 -4.02 1.61 15.68
C LYS A 71 -4.03 1.51 17.20
N LYS A 72 -3.05 2.10 17.89
CA LYS A 72 -2.96 2.11 19.35
C LYS A 72 -3.68 3.32 19.97
N TYR A 73 -3.29 4.53 19.59
CA TYR A 73 -3.70 5.75 20.28
C TYR A 73 -5.08 6.28 19.86
N ILE A 74 -5.55 6.00 18.64
CA ILE A 74 -6.90 6.43 18.24
C ILE A 74 -7.98 5.70 19.08
N PRO A 75 -7.96 4.36 19.22
CA PRO A 75 -8.90 3.66 20.12
C PRO A 75 -8.79 4.10 21.58
N GLU A 76 -7.57 4.35 22.06
CA GLU A 76 -7.29 4.81 23.42
C GLU A 76 -7.92 6.18 23.68
N TYR A 77 -7.62 7.17 22.84
CA TYR A 77 -8.17 8.53 22.96
C TYR A 77 -9.68 8.58 22.74
N ARG A 78 -10.24 7.63 21.98
CA ARG A 78 -11.69 7.49 21.83
C ARG A 78 -12.34 7.03 23.13
N THR A 79 -11.74 6.07 23.82
CA THR A 79 -12.22 5.60 25.14
C THR A 79 -12.12 6.73 26.18
N MET A 80 -11.06 7.53 26.12
CA MET A 80 -10.87 8.72 26.97
C MET A 80 -11.75 9.92 26.58
N LYS A 81 -12.56 9.83 25.50
CA LYS A 81 -13.39 10.92 24.96
C LYS A 81 -12.59 12.20 24.63
N LEU A 82 -11.40 12.05 24.04
CA LEU A 82 -10.51 13.16 23.66
C LEU A 82 -10.45 13.37 22.13
N PRO A 83 -11.52 13.87 21.49
CA PRO A 83 -11.58 14.01 20.03
C PRO A 83 -10.52 14.97 19.47
N GLY A 84 -10.14 16.00 20.23
CA GLY A 84 -9.07 16.94 19.85
C GLY A 84 -7.72 16.23 19.67
N LYS A 85 -7.36 15.30 20.57
CA LYS A 85 -6.11 14.53 20.45
C LYS A 85 -6.11 13.59 19.24
N ILE A 86 -7.27 12.99 18.93
CA ILE A 86 -7.43 12.16 17.72
C ILE A 86 -7.19 12.98 16.46
N LYS A 87 -7.83 14.16 16.37
CA LYS A 87 -7.67 15.06 15.21
C LYS A 87 -6.22 15.50 15.06
N SER A 88 -5.58 15.96 16.13
CA SER A 88 -4.18 16.39 16.10
C SER A 88 -3.23 15.26 15.70
N LEU A 89 -3.44 14.04 16.22
CA LEU A 89 -2.64 12.86 15.85
C LEU A 89 -2.77 12.53 14.36
N ILE A 90 -3.99 12.53 13.82
CA ILE A 90 -4.23 12.25 12.41
C ILE A 90 -3.60 13.32 11.53
N ILE A 91 -3.83 14.60 11.81
CA ILE A 91 -3.29 15.71 11.01
C ILE A 91 -1.76 15.69 11.04
N PHE A 92 -1.17 15.54 12.23
CA PHE A 92 0.28 15.48 12.38
C PHE A 92 0.88 14.26 11.68
N GLY A 93 0.31 13.07 11.90
CA GLY A 93 0.82 11.83 11.32
C GLY A 93 0.70 11.79 9.80
N LEU A 94 -0.42 12.27 9.23
CA LEU A 94 -0.57 12.38 7.77
C LEU A 94 0.36 13.45 7.18
N GLY A 95 0.41 14.65 7.79
CA GLY A 95 1.24 15.74 7.31
C GLY A 95 2.73 15.40 7.35
N LEU A 96 3.23 14.89 8.48
CA LEU A 96 4.63 14.51 8.61
C LEU A 96 5.00 13.34 7.69
N SER A 97 4.15 12.29 7.61
CA SER A 97 4.42 11.16 6.72
C SER A 97 4.39 11.57 5.25
N PHE A 98 3.52 12.50 4.86
CA PHE A 98 3.52 13.05 3.51
C PHE A 98 4.81 13.80 3.19
N LEU A 99 5.28 14.69 4.08
CA LEU A 99 6.56 15.38 3.89
C LEU A 99 7.74 14.41 3.77
N ILE A 100 7.79 13.41 4.65
CA ILE A 100 8.85 12.39 4.63
C ILE A 100 8.75 11.55 3.35
N SER A 101 7.55 11.21 2.90
CA SER A 101 7.35 10.49 1.65
C SER A 101 7.85 11.26 0.43
N LEU A 102 7.73 12.59 0.41
CA LEU A 102 8.31 13.43 -0.64
C LEU A 102 9.83 13.41 -0.61
N VAL A 103 10.44 13.48 0.57
CA VAL A 103 11.91 13.38 0.73
C VAL A 103 12.42 12.01 0.27
N VAL A 104 11.74 10.93 0.65
CA VAL A 104 12.09 9.57 0.24
C VAL A 104 11.90 9.41 -1.28
N ALA A 105 10.77 9.87 -1.83
CA ALA A 105 10.51 9.84 -3.26
C ALA A 105 11.58 10.60 -4.07
N PHE A 106 11.90 11.82 -3.65
CA PHE A 106 12.93 12.63 -4.30
C PHE A 106 14.31 11.94 -4.24
N SER A 107 14.64 11.34 -3.09
CA SER A 107 15.88 10.58 -2.92
C SER A 107 15.93 9.37 -3.86
N ILE A 108 14.85 8.58 -3.94
CA ILE A 108 14.75 7.43 -4.87
C ILE A 108 14.88 7.90 -6.33
N TYR A 109 14.23 9.00 -6.70
CA TYR A 109 14.32 9.55 -8.05
C TYR A 109 15.76 9.94 -8.40
N LEU A 110 16.43 10.70 -7.52
CA LEU A 110 17.80 11.19 -7.74
C LEU A 110 18.82 10.04 -7.79
N PHE A 111 18.68 9.05 -6.89
CA PHE A 111 19.60 7.92 -6.80
C PHE A 111 19.21 6.72 -7.68
N SER A 112 18.11 6.79 -8.43
CA SER A 112 17.61 5.71 -9.30
C SER A 112 18.68 5.09 -10.19
N GLY A 113 19.55 5.91 -10.80
CA GLY A 113 20.67 5.43 -11.62
C GLY A 113 21.72 4.65 -10.81
N LYS A 114 22.12 5.14 -9.63
CA LYS A 114 23.09 4.45 -8.76
C LYS A 114 22.53 3.13 -8.24
N ILE A 115 21.24 3.10 -7.91
CA ILE A 115 20.54 1.88 -7.50
C ILE A 115 20.51 0.87 -8.66
N SER A 116 20.21 1.33 -9.88
CA SER A 116 20.26 0.51 -11.10
C SER A 116 21.61 -0.20 -11.29
N ILE A 117 22.70 0.56 -11.14
CA ILE A 117 24.06 0.05 -11.29
C ILE A 117 24.38 -0.97 -10.18
N PHE A 118 23.98 -0.67 -8.93
CA PHE A 118 24.19 -1.59 -7.80
C PHE A 118 23.50 -2.95 -8.01
N PHE A 119 22.30 -2.95 -8.60
CA PHE A 119 21.57 -4.18 -8.95
C PHE A 119 21.93 -4.74 -10.33
N SER A 120 22.92 -4.16 -11.02
CA SER A 120 23.36 -4.58 -12.36
C SER A 120 22.21 -4.69 -13.38
N ASN A 121 21.27 -3.74 -13.33
CA ASN A 121 20.10 -3.75 -14.20
C ASN A 121 19.66 -2.32 -14.57
N ASP A 122 19.93 -1.91 -15.81
CA ASP A 122 19.71 -0.54 -16.28
C ASP A 122 18.22 -0.14 -16.41
N SER A 123 17.34 -1.13 -16.66
CA SER A 123 15.89 -0.90 -16.77
C SER A 123 15.28 -0.47 -15.43
N LEU A 124 15.91 -0.83 -14.30
CA LEU A 124 15.43 -0.52 -12.96
C LEU A 124 15.35 1.00 -12.71
N SER A 125 16.27 1.78 -13.25
CA SER A 125 16.27 3.24 -13.12
C SER A 125 14.96 3.87 -13.60
N SER A 126 14.44 3.40 -14.74
CA SER A 126 13.16 3.88 -15.28
C SER A 126 11.98 3.51 -14.37
N VAL A 127 11.98 2.28 -13.84
CA VAL A 127 10.93 1.80 -12.93
C VAL A 127 10.93 2.58 -11.62
N LEU A 128 12.11 2.82 -11.03
CA LEU A 128 12.24 3.59 -9.79
C LEU A 128 11.80 5.04 -9.94
N LYS A 129 12.04 5.66 -11.10
CA LYS A 129 11.53 7.01 -11.40
C LYS A 129 10.01 7.05 -11.50
N ILE A 130 9.36 6.00 -12.00
CA ILE A 130 7.89 5.92 -11.99
C ILE A 130 7.40 5.73 -10.55
N PHE A 131 7.99 4.77 -9.83
CA PHE A 131 7.59 4.45 -8.46
C PHE A 131 7.88 5.57 -7.45
N SER A 132 8.83 6.46 -7.70
CA SER A 132 9.03 7.63 -6.83
C SER A 132 7.78 8.50 -6.75
N PHE A 133 7.02 8.63 -7.84
CA PHE A 133 5.75 9.37 -7.82
C PHE A 133 4.65 8.61 -7.05
N VAL A 134 4.72 7.28 -6.98
CA VAL A 134 3.74 6.42 -6.29
C VAL A 134 3.89 6.52 -4.76
N ILE A 135 5.13 6.61 -4.25
CA ILE A 135 5.47 6.61 -2.82
C ILE A 135 4.60 7.56 -1.96
N PRO A 136 4.45 8.86 -2.29
CA PRO A 136 3.68 9.77 -1.44
C PRO A 136 2.20 9.42 -1.36
N PHE A 137 1.59 9.04 -2.48
CA PHE A 137 0.18 8.65 -2.52
C PHE A 137 -0.07 7.38 -1.72
N TYR A 138 0.74 6.35 -1.95
CA TYR A 138 0.62 5.08 -1.23
C TYR A 138 0.81 5.27 0.28
N THR A 139 1.79 6.08 0.69
CA THR A 139 2.05 6.39 2.11
C THR A 139 0.80 6.94 2.79
N VAL A 140 0.19 7.97 2.20
CA VAL A 140 -1.02 8.59 2.76
C VAL A 140 -2.19 7.62 2.76
N LEU A 141 -2.41 6.89 1.67
CA LEU A 141 -3.54 5.98 1.56
C LEU A 141 -3.43 4.80 2.55
N TYR A 142 -2.24 4.22 2.75
CA TYR A 142 -2.03 3.20 3.80
C TYR A 142 -2.39 3.73 5.18
N LEU A 143 -1.99 4.96 5.49
CA LEU A 143 -2.32 5.59 6.77
C LEU A 143 -3.82 5.83 6.92
N LEU A 144 -4.52 6.24 5.86
CA LEU A 144 -5.99 6.35 5.86
C LEU A 144 -6.67 5.01 6.12
N LEU A 145 -6.20 3.92 5.51
CA LEU A 145 -6.69 2.56 5.78
C LEU A 145 -6.46 2.14 7.23
N ASP A 146 -5.32 2.51 7.82
CA ASP A 146 -5.04 2.26 9.23
C ASP A 146 -5.92 3.10 10.16
N ILE A 147 -6.24 4.35 9.78
CA ILE A 147 -7.22 5.19 10.49
C ILE A 147 -8.61 4.54 10.45
N PHE A 148 -9.09 4.10 9.29
CA PHE A 148 -10.38 3.40 9.18
C PHE A 148 -10.43 2.17 10.10
N LEU A 149 -9.38 1.35 10.08
CA LEU A 149 -9.30 0.20 10.97
C LEU A 149 -9.35 0.61 12.45
N SER A 150 -8.66 1.69 12.82
CA SER A 150 -8.63 2.22 14.18
C SER A 150 -10.01 2.69 14.67
N PHE A 151 -10.90 3.08 13.76
CA PHE A 151 -12.30 3.39 14.07
C PHE A 151 -13.23 2.16 14.06
N LYS A 152 -12.69 0.93 14.00
CA LYS A 152 -13.42 -0.34 13.84
C LYS A 152 -14.19 -0.44 12.51
N ARG A 153 -13.77 0.32 11.50
CA ARG A 153 -14.35 0.32 10.13
C ARG A 153 -13.59 -0.65 9.23
N ALA A 154 -13.61 -1.93 9.63
CA ALA A 154 -12.88 -2.99 8.95
C ALA A 154 -13.41 -3.24 7.52
N LYS A 155 -14.72 -3.10 7.29
CA LYS A 155 -15.33 -3.30 5.98
C LYS A 155 -14.83 -2.28 4.98
N GLU A 156 -14.81 -1.02 5.37
CA GLU A 156 -14.41 0.12 4.54
C GLU A 156 -12.93 0.01 4.17
N ARG A 157 -12.08 -0.35 5.14
CA ARG A 157 -10.68 -0.69 4.87
C ARG A 157 -10.55 -1.80 3.84
N VAL A 158 -11.21 -2.94 4.07
CA VAL A 158 -11.09 -4.12 3.20
C VAL A 158 -11.64 -3.83 1.81
N LEU A 159 -12.74 -3.10 1.70
CA LEU A 159 -13.34 -2.73 0.43
C LEU A 159 -12.38 -1.89 -0.42
N VAL A 160 -11.81 -0.83 0.16
CA VAL A 160 -10.85 0.03 -0.56
C VAL A 160 -9.62 -0.77 -0.96
N ASP A 161 -9.06 -1.58 -0.05
CA ASP A 161 -7.87 -2.38 -0.32
C ASP A 161 -8.11 -3.42 -1.43
N VAL A 162 -9.20 -4.18 -1.36
CA VAL A 162 -9.57 -5.21 -2.35
C VAL A 162 -9.89 -4.57 -3.71
N LEU A 163 -10.62 -3.46 -3.75
CA LEU A 163 -10.95 -2.80 -5.01
C LEU A 163 -9.72 -2.19 -5.68
N GLY A 164 -8.87 -1.48 -4.92
CA GLY A 164 -7.66 -0.84 -5.44
C GLY A 164 -6.53 -1.82 -5.75
N ARG A 165 -5.98 -2.44 -4.70
CA ARG A 165 -4.81 -3.31 -4.79
C ARG A 165 -5.11 -4.75 -5.19
N GLY A 166 -6.37 -5.14 -5.24
CA GLY A 166 -6.79 -6.44 -5.79
C GLY A 166 -7.33 -6.31 -7.20
N VAL A 167 -8.55 -5.78 -7.32
CA VAL A 167 -9.31 -5.79 -8.58
C VAL A 167 -8.75 -4.81 -9.60
N LEU A 168 -8.54 -3.54 -9.24
CA LEU A 168 -8.12 -2.51 -10.20
C LEU A 168 -6.74 -2.82 -10.78
N ILE A 169 -5.76 -3.17 -9.94
CA ILE A 169 -4.43 -3.53 -10.44
C ILE A 169 -4.50 -4.74 -11.38
N PHE A 170 -5.30 -5.76 -11.05
CA PHE A 170 -5.45 -6.95 -11.86
C PHE A 170 -6.11 -6.65 -13.21
N VAL A 171 -7.24 -5.92 -13.20
CA VAL A 171 -7.99 -5.56 -14.41
C VAL A 171 -7.16 -4.64 -15.31
N LEU A 172 -6.51 -3.61 -14.76
CA LEU A 172 -5.66 -2.73 -15.54
C LEU A 172 -4.46 -3.48 -16.13
N THR A 173 -3.92 -4.48 -15.42
CA THR A 173 -2.82 -5.30 -15.93
C THR A 173 -3.28 -6.15 -17.11
N LEU A 174 -4.45 -6.78 -17.01
CA LEU A 174 -5.05 -7.49 -18.13
C LEU A 174 -5.24 -6.57 -19.33
N LEU A 175 -5.78 -5.36 -19.13
CA LEU A 175 -5.98 -4.39 -20.21
C LEU A 175 -4.65 -4.00 -20.89
N VAL A 176 -3.61 -3.70 -20.10
CA VAL A 176 -2.28 -3.37 -20.63
C VAL A 176 -1.71 -4.54 -21.45
N ILE A 177 -1.89 -5.77 -20.98
CA ILE A 177 -1.43 -6.97 -21.69
C ILE A 177 -2.21 -7.18 -22.99
N PHE A 178 -3.53 -7.01 -22.99
CA PHE A 178 -4.36 -7.11 -24.20
C PHE A 178 -3.98 -6.06 -25.25
N LEU A 179 -3.53 -4.89 -24.83
CA LEU A 179 -3.05 -3.82 -25.71
C LEU A 179 -1.58 -3.98 -26.14
N GLY A 180 -0.89 -5.05 -25.71
CA GLY A 180 0.51 -5.29 -26.05
C GLY A 180 1.50 -4.37 -25.32
N GLY A 181 1.11 -3.80 -24.16
CA GLY A 181 1.98 -2.97 -23.35
C GLY A 181 3.18 -3.75 -22.78
N LYS A 182 4.24 -3.04 -22.39
CA LYS A 182 5.48 -3.62 -21.88
C LYS A 182 5.62 -3.32 -20.38
N LEU A 183 6.83 -3.52 -19.84
CA LEU A 183 7.15 -3.29 -18.44
C LEU A 183 6.75 -1.90 -17.94
N LYS A 184 6.97 -0.83 -18.73
CA LYS A 184 6.70 0.54 -18.30
C LYS A 184 5.20 0.79 -18.10
N GLU A 185 4.38 0.31 -19.02
CA GLU A 185 2.92 0.40 -18.96
C GLU A 185 2.38 -0.33 -17.73
N VAL A 186 2.93 -1.50 -17.40
CA VAL A 186 2.61 -2.22 -16.16
C VAL A 186 3.00 -1.39 -14.93
N CYS A 187 4.14 -0.71 -14.94
CA CYS A 187 4.56 0.16 -13.83
C CYS A 187 3.64 1.37 -13.65
N TYR A 188 3.12 1.95 -14.74
CA TYR A 188 2.20 3.09 -14.67
C TYR A 188 0.86 2.74 -14.00
N ILE A 189 0.44 1.47 -14.05
CA ILE A 189 -0.78 1.01 -13.35
C ILE A 189 -0.73 1.36 -11.87
N TYR A 190 0.44 1.24 -11.22
CA TYR A 190 0.62 1.51 -9.80
C TYR A 190 0.36 2.97 -9.41
N LEU A 191 0.37 3.92 -10.35
CA LEU A 191 -0.05 5.30 -10.07
C LEU A 191 -1.57 5.43 -9.90
N PHE A 192 -2.33 4.57 -10.57
CA PHE A 192 -3.79 4.62 -10.60
C PHE A 192 -4.43 3.58 -9.68
N SER A 193 -3.75 2.46 -9.44
CA SER A 193 -4.26 1.39 -8.59
C SER A 193 -3.81 1.61 -7.15
N TYR A 194 -4.66 2.25 -6.34
CA TYR A 194 -4.62 2.15 -4.89
C TYR A 194 -6.01 2.30 -4.28
#